data_AF-A0A9X2XPL2-F1
#
_entry.id   AF-A0A9X2XPL2-F1
#
_cell.length_a   1.000
_cell.length_b   1.000
_cell.length_c   1.000
_cell.angle_alpha   90.00
_cell.angle_beta   90.00
_cell.angle_gamma   90.00
#
_symmetry.space_group_name_H-M   'P 1'
#
loop_
_entity.id
_entity.type
_entity.pdbx_description
1 polymer ?
#
loop_
_entity_poly.entity_id
_entity_poly.type
_entity_poly.pdbx_seq_one_letter_code
_entity_poly.pdbx_strand_id
1 'polypeptide(L)'
;MKKILFTLILSMAFITASFHAQVKKLVIRENKVCKNIDMAISANNNYSSNAYKYCEARIDYTVIKVKGAHIDTLMQKQFLPFKLKELPSFAKEFNEQIAIKDVSERKEQIWISYTVTYSSKGSVLCVNHEQLVPKGVEGDSIRIHI
;
A
#
# COMPACT_ATOMS: atom_id res chain seq x y z
N MET A 1 8.48 25.60 57.22
CA MET A 1 9.18 26.03 55.98
C MET A 1 9.84 24.89 55.22
N LYS A 2 10.64 24.01 55.85
CA LYS A 2 11.31 22.87 55.16
C LYS A 2 10.36 21.91 54.40
N LYS A 3 9.15 21.63 54.93
CA LYS A 3 8.15 20.77 54.28
C LYS A 3 7.51 21.37 53.01
N ILE A 4 7.39 22.70 52.96
CA ILE A 4 6.86 23.43 51.81
C ILE A 4 7.90 23.47 50.68
N LEU A 5 9.18 23.64 51.05
CA LEU A 5 10.28 23.58 50.09
C LEU A 5 10.38 22.20 49.42
N PHE A 6 10.20 21.12 50.21
CA PHE A 6 10.25 19.75 49.71
C PHE A 6 9.11 19.42 48.75
N THR A 7 7.89 19.88 49.04
CA THR A 7 6.72 19.67 48.17
C THR A 7 6.83 20.45 46.87
N LEU A 8 7.40 21.65 46.91
CA LEU A 8 7.65 22.46 45.72
C LEU A 8 8.63 21.76 44.76
N ILE A 9 9.75 21.26 45.29
CA ILE A 9 10.78 20.54 44.50
C ILE A 9 10.19 19.27 43.88
N LEU A 10 9.40 18.51 44.66
CA LEU A 10 8.78 17.28 44.17
C LEU A 10 7.76 17.55 43.06
N SER A 11 6.96 18.61 43.19
CA SER A 11 6.00 19.01 42.16
C SER A 11 6.69 19.46 40.86
N MET A 12 7.80 20.19 40.96
CA MET A 12 8.58 20.66 39.81
C MET A 12 9.26 19.50 39.07
N ALA A 13 9.76 18.51 39.80
CA ALA A 13 10.31 17.27 39.23
C ALA A 13 9.23 16.47 38.48
N PHE A 14 8.00 16.43 39.00
CA PHE A 14 6.89 15.73 38.36
C PHE A 14 6.45 16.40 37.05
N ILE A 15 6.41 17.74 37.04
CA ILE A 15 6.05 18.53 35.85
C ILE A 15 7.10 18.34 34.74
N THR A 16 8.39 18.48 35.09
CA THR A 16 9.50 18.33 34.13
C THR A 16 9.58 16.92 33.54
N ALA A 17 9.37 15.87 34.35
CA ALA A 17 9.33 14.50 33.85
C ALA A 17 8.16 14.25 32.87
N SER A 18 6.98 14.80 33.16
CA SER A 18 5.80 14.69 32.28
C SER A 18 6.04 15.37 30.92
N PHE A 19 6.61 16.58 30.92
CA PHE A 19 6.97 17.27 29.67
C PHE A 19 8.09 16.55 28.91
N HIS A 20 9.10 16.01 29.59
CA HIS A 20 10.19 15.29 28.93
C HIS A 20 9.70 14.02 28.21
N ALA A 21 8.78 13.27 28.81
CA ALA A 21 8.17 12.09 28.19
C ALA A 21 7.35 12.45 26.94
N GLN A 22 6.65 13.59 26.95
CA GLN A 22 5.86 14.05 25.80
C GLN A 22 6.74 14.60 24.67
N VAL A 23 7.78 15.38 25.00
CA VAL A 23 8.70 15.96 24.00
C VAL A 23 9.53 14.87 23.33
N LYS A 24 9.94 13.82 24.04
CA LYS A 24 10.69 12.70 23.44
C LYS A 24 9.90 11.99 22.34
N LYS A 25 8.57 11.94 22.41
CA LYS A 25 7.73 11.40 21.32
C LYS A 25 7.67 12.32 20.09
N LEU A 26 7.84 13.64 20.27
CA LEU A 26 7.81 14.62 19.19
C LEU A 26 9.17 14.77 18.47
N VAL A 27 10.28 14.53 19.17
CA VAL A 27 11.65 14.78 18.66
C VAL A 27 12.31 13.54 18.03
N ILE A 28 11.72 12.35 18.14
CA ILE A 28 12.25 11.18 17.40
C ILE A 28 12.10 11.44 15.90
N ARG A 29 13.24 11.76 15.27
CA ARG A 29 13.37 11.85 13.82
C ARG A 29 12.95 10.51 13.24
N GLU A 30 11.91 10.55 12.44
CA GLU A 30 11.38 9.34 11.81
C GLU A 30 12.32 8.92 10.70
N ASN A 31 12.76 7.67 10.73
CA ASN A 31 13.54 7.11 9.64
C ASN A 31 12.62 6.94 8.44
N LYS A 32 12.99 7.58 7.35
CA LYS A 32 12.35 7.40 6.06
C LYS A 32 12.94 6.17 5.39
N VAL A 33 12.09 5.34 4.80
CA VAL A 33 12.49 4.11 4.12
C VAL A 33 12.07 4.14 2.65
N CYS A 34 12.73 3.31 1.85
CA CYS A 34 12.26 2.98 0.50
C CYS A 34 11.44 1.69 0.59
N LYS A 35 10.29 1.66 -0.09
CA LYS A 35 9.45 0.48 -0.23
C LYS A 35 9.51 0.01 -1.67
N ASN A 36 9.94 -1.22 -1.88
CA ASN A 36 9.92 -1.87 -3.19
C ASN A 36 8.76 -2.85 -3.22
N ILE A 37 7.89 -2.73 -4.21
CA ILE A 37 6.69 -3.56 -4.33
C ILE A 37 6.75 -4.26 -5.66
N ASP A 38 6.81 -5.58 -5.61
CA ASP A 38 6.79 -6.43 -6.79
C ASP A 38 5.34 -6.81 -7.11
N MET A 39 4.81 -6.30 -8.21
CA MET A 39 3.48 -6.62 -8.70
C MET A 39 3.58 -7.73 -9.74
N ALA A 40 2.97 -8.88 -9.44
CA ALA A 40 2.89 -10.03 -10.33
C ALA A 40 1.45 -10.23 -10.80
N ILE A 41 1.26 -10.33 -12.11
CA ILE A 41 -0.05 -10.54 -12.74
C ILE A 41 -0.07 -11.93 -13.38
N SER A 42 -1.04 -12.77 -13.01
CA SER A 42 -1.17 -14.13 -13.52
C SER A 42 -2.61 -14.56 -13.73
N ALA A 43 -2.83 -15.57 -14.58
CA ALA A 43 -4.14 -16.20 -14.73
C ALA A 43 -4.46 -17.09 -13.53
N ASN A 44 -5.66 -16.94 -12.97
CA ASN A 44 -6.19 -17.78 -11.88
C ASN A 44 -6.85 -19.07 -12.40
N ASN A 45 -7.32 -19.03 -13.64
CA ASN A 45 -8.09 -20.12 -14.24
C ASN A 45 -7.56 -20.49 -15.63
N ASN A 46 -7.99 -21.65 -16.11
CA ASN A 46 -7.75 -22.05 -17.49
C ASN A 46 -8.75 -21.38 -18.44
N TYR A 47 -8.28 -20.39 -19.19
CA TYR A 47 -9.06 -19.66 -20.18
C TYR A 47 -9.01 -20.24 -21.60
N SER A 48 -8.50 -21.48 -21.78
CA SER A 48 -8.37 -22.12 -23.10
C SER A 48 -9.70 -22.42 -23.80
N SER A 49 -10.81 -22.51 -23.05
CA SER A 49 -12.15 -22.80 -23.59
C SER A 49 -12.60 -21.76 -24.62
N ASN A 50 -13.36 -22.21 -25.62
CA ASN A 50 -13.92 -21.32 -26.65
C ASN A 50 -14.91 -20.29 -26.09
N ALA A 51 -15.45 -20.52 -24.89
CA ALA A 51 -16.29 -19.54 -24.19
C ALA A 51 -15.55 -18.20 -23.97
N TYR A 52 -14.23 -18.23 -23.81
CA TYR A 52 -13.39 -17.05 -23.57
C TYR A 52 -12.80 -16.42 -24.85
N LYS A 53 -13.23 -16.86 -26.05
CA LYS A 53 -12.66 -16.40 -27.33
C LYS A 53 -12.70 -14.88 -27.52
N TYR A 54 -13.72 -14.22 -26.98
CA TYR A 54 -13.94 -12.78 -27.07
C TYR A 54 -13.95 -12.13 -25.69
N CYS A 55 -13.29 -12.75 -24.71
CA CYS A 55 -13.16 -12.22 -23.37
C CYS A 55 -11.80 -11.55 -23.20
N GLU A 56 -11.82 -10.32 -22.72
CA GLU A 56 -10.65 -9.52 -22.42
C GLU A 56 -10.65 -9.15 -20.95
N ALA A 57 -9.46 -8.93 -20.40
CA ALA A 57 -9.28 -8.32 -19.10
C ALA A 57 -8.35 -7.12 -19.21
N ARG A 58 -8.55 -6.14 -18.33
CA ARG A 58 -7.70 -4.96 -18.18
C ARG A 58 -7.46 -4.71 -16.70
N ILE A 59 -6.25 -4.33 -16.35
CA ILE A 59 -5.91 -3.94 -14.98
C ILE A 59 -5.63 -2.43 -14.96
N ASP A 60 -6.29 -1.76 -14.02
CA ASP A 60 -6.05 -0.37 -13.69
C ASP A 60 -5.64 -0.32 -12.21
N TYR A 61 -4.44 0.19 -11.88
CA TYR A 61 -4.00 0.30 -10.48
C TYR A 61 -3.59 1.72 -10.11
N THR A 62 -3.73 2.03 -8.83
CA THR A 62 -3.34 3.28 -8.20
C THR A 62 -2.61 2.99 -6.91
N VAL A 63 -1.46 3.62 -6.72
CA VAL A 63 -0.70 3.60 -5.47
C VAL A 63 -0.95 4.93 -4.77
N ILE A 64 -1.52 4.88 -3.56
CA ILE A 64 -1.79 6.06 -2.75
C ILE A 64 -0.98 6.03 -1.46
N LYS A 65 -0.57 7.22 -1.02
CA LYS A 65 0.05 7.45 0.27
C LYS A 65 -0.92 8.23 1.14
N VAL A 66 -1.23 7.69 2.31
CA VAL A 66 -2.16 8.28 3.26
C VAL A 66 -1.37 8.80 4.46
N LYS A 67 -1.59 10.07 4.82
CA LYS A 67 -0.98 10.74 5.97
C LYS A 67 -2.04 11.52 6.74
N GLY A 68 -2.58 10.91 7.80
CA GLY A 68 -3.72 11.49 8.52
C GLY A 68 -4.92 11.62 7.59
N ALA A 69 -5.41 12.84 7.38
CA ALA A 69 -6.53 13.12 6.46
C ALA A 69 -6.09 13.40 5.00
N HIS A 70 -4.79 13.42 4.73
CA HIS A 70 -4.28 13.70 3.39
C HIS A 70 -4.02 12.41 2.61
N ILE A 71 -4.42 12.41 1.33
CA ILE A 71 -4.23 11.30 0.40
C ILE A 71 -3.48 11.83 -0.82
N ASP A 72 -2.28 11.30 -1.05
CA ASP A 72 -1.46 11.59 -2.22
C ASP A 72 -1.53 10.41 -3.19
N THR A 73 -1.80 10.67 -4.47
CA THR A 73 -1.59 9.65 -5.51
C THR A 73 -0.12 9.66 -5.91
N LEU A 74 0.56 8.54 -5.67
CA LEU A 74 1.97 8.38 -6.02
C LEU A 74 2.16 7.88 -7.44
N MET A 75 1.26 7.00 -7.89
CA MET A 75 1.31 6.37 -9.20
C MET A 75 -0.09 5.95 -9.62
N GLN A 76 -0.38 6.09 -10.90
CA GLN A 76 -1.56 5.51 -11.53
C GLN A 76 -1.12 4.91 -12.85
N LYS A 77 -1.55 3.67 -13.12
CA LYS A 77 -1.23 2.99 -14.36
C LYS A 77 -2.40 2.17 -14.85
N GLN A 78 -2.59 2.22 -16.15
CA GLN A 78 -3.55 1.44 -16.88
C GLN A 78 -2.80 0.52 -17.84
N PHE A 79 -3.03 -0.78 -17.72
CA PHE A 79 -2.52 -1.75 -18.68
C PHE A 79 -3.38 -1.77 -19.93
N LEU A 80 -2.78 -2.12 -21.06
CA LEU A 80 -3.56 -2.45 -22.26
C LEU A 80 -4.40 -3.70 -22.00
N PRO A 81 -5.62 -3.78 -22.55
CA PRO A 81 -6.41 -4.99 -22.47
C PRO A 81 -5.66 -6.20 -23.04
N PHE A 82 -5.80 -7.34 -22.38
CA PHE A 82 -5.25 -8.63 -22.78
C PHE A 82 -6.39 -9.61 -22.98
N LYS A 83 -6.31 -10.42 -24.05
CA LYS A 83 -7.28 -11.49 -24.26
C LYS A 83 -7.05 -12.58 -23.23
N LEU A 84 -8.11 -13.03 -22.56
CA LEU A 84 -8.00 -14.08 -21.54
C LEU A 84 -7.39 -15.37 -22.08
N LYS A 85 -7.68 -15.71 -23.35
CA LYS A 85 -7.10 -16.86 -24.05
C LYS A 85 -5.59 -16.77 -24.30
N GLU A 86 -5.06 -15.55 -24.37
CA GLU A 86 -3.65 -15.27 -24.65
C GLU A 86 -2.86 -15.03 -23.35
N LEU A 87 -3.55 -14.97 -22.21
CA LEU A 87 -2.87 -14.93 -20.93
C LEU A 87 -2.04 -16.21 -20.77
N PRO A 88 -0.76 -16.08 -20.41
CA PRO A 88 0.05 -17.25 -20.11
C PRO A 88 -0.60 -18.08 -18.99
N SER A 89 -0.42 -19.39 -19.06
CA SER A 89 -0.69 -20.25 -17.90
C SER A 89 0.15 -19.79 -16.70
N PHE A 90 -0.14 -20.30 -15.49
CA PHE A 90 0.55 -20.00 -14.23
C PHE A 90 2.10 -19.86 -14.30
N ALA A 91 2.75 -20.37 -15.36
CA ALA A 91 4.18 -20.35 -15.58
C ALA A 91 4.79 -19.03 -16.12
N LYS A 92 4.00 -18.04 -16.59
CA LYS A 92 4.56 -16.71 -16.91
C LYS A 92 3.76 -15.60 -16.25
N GLU A 93 4.38 -14.95 -15.28
CA GLU A 93 3.81 -13.78 -14.61
C GLU A 93 4.32 -12.52 -15.31
N PHE A 94 3.44 -11.54 -15.50
CA PHE A 94 3.90 -10.19 -15.80
C PHE A 94 4.33 -9.52 -14.50
N ASN A 95 5.60 -9.12 -14.42
CA ASN A 95 6.18 -8.52 -13.23
C ASN A 95 6.48 -7.04 -13.46
N GLU A 96 6.06 -6.21 -12.53
CA GLU A 96 6.40 -4.79 -12.45
C GLU A 96 6.88 -4.46 -11.04
N GLN A 97 8.01 -3.79 -10.93
CA GLN A 97 8.54 -3.33 -9.66
C GLN A 97 8.25 -1.85 -9.47
N ILE A 98 7.70 -1.50 -8.31
CA ILE A 98 7.36 -0.14 -7.91
C ILE A 98 8.23 0.26 -6.73
N ALA A 99 9.03 1.31 -6.89
CA ALA A 99 9.86 1.86 -5.82
C ALA A 99 9.25 3.16 -5.27
N ILE A 100 8.84 3.14 -3.99
CA ILE A 100 8.28 4.29 -3.28
C ILE A 100 9.31 4.79 -2.28
N LYS A 101 9.84 5.99 -2.54
CA LYS A 101 10.87 6.60 -1.71
C LYS A 101 10.27 7.42 -0.57
N ASP A 102 11.10 7.69 0.43
CA ASP A 102 10.82 8.65 1.50
C ASP A 102 9.59 8.35 2.37
N VAL A 103 9.24 7.07 2.53
CA VAL A 103 8.07 6.65 3.32
C VAL A 103 8.35 6.75 4.80
N SER A 104 7.50 7.51 5.49
CA SER A 104 7.53 7.72 6.94
C SER A 104 6.66 6.67 7.63
N GLU A 105 7.22 5.50 7.97
CA GLU A 105 6.41 4.32 8.37
C GLU A 105 5.52 4.51 9.61
N ARG A 106 5.79 5.47 10.50
CA ARG A 106 4.93 5.74 11.66
C ARG A 106 3.75 6.61 11.27
N LYS A 107 3.95 7.60 10.39
CA LYS A 107 2.96 8.63 10.03
C LYS A 107 2.21 8.36 8.73
N GLU A 108 2.78 7.54 7.86
CA GLU A 108 2.28 7.29 6.51
C GLU A 108 1.87 5.82 6.36
N GLN A 109 0.90 5.60 5.47
CA GLN A 109 0.46 4.29 5.01
C GLN A 109 0.48 4.29 3.48
N ILE A 110 0.90 3.18 2.89
CA ILE A 110 0.82 2.99 1.44
C ILE A 110 -0.29 1.99 1.16
N TRP A 111 -1.22 2.39 0.31
CA TRP A 111 -2.28 1.52 -0.18
C TRP A 111 -2.13 1.35 -1.69
N ILE A 112 -2.41 0.15 -2.15
CA ILE A 112 -2.48 -0.18 -3.57
C ILE A 112 -3.91 -0.61 -3.85
N SER A 113 -4.60 0.18 -4.66
CA SER A 113 -5.94 -0.12 -5.15
C SER A 113 -5.82 -0.54 -6.61
N TYR A 114 -6.47 -1.63 -6.99
CA TYR A 114 -6.53 -2.05 -8.38
C TYR A 114 -7.92 -2.55 -8.77
N THR A 115 -8.25 -2.37 -10.04
CA THR A 115 -9.49 -2.83 -10.66
C THR A 115 -9.16 -3.78 -11.79
N VAL A 116 -9.72 -4.98 -11.76
CA VAL A 116 -9.72 -5.90 -12.91
C VAL A 116 -11.04 -5.74 -13.63
N THR A 117 -10.98 -5.25 -14.88
CA THR A 117 -12.16 -5.09 -15.73
C THR A 117 -12.19 -6.21 -16.76
N TYR A 118 -13.18 -7.08 -16.68
CA TYR A 118 -13.46 -8.12 -17.66
C TYR A 118 -14.52 -7.63 -18.66
N SER A 119 -14.29 -7.86 -19.95
CA SER A 119 -15.22 -7.51 -21.01
C SER A 119 -15.51 -8.72 -21.89
N SER A 120 -16.78 -8.96 -22.20
CA SER A 120 -17.21 -10.00 -23.15
C SER A 120 -18.51 -9.63 -23.83
N LYS A 121 -18.49 -9.52 -25.17
CA LYS A 121 -19.67 -9.28 -26.02
C LYS A 121 -20.57 -8.13 -25.53
N GLY A 122 -19.98 -7.05 -25.02
CA GLY A 122 -20.70 -5.88 -24.51
C GLY A 122 -21.06 -5.91 -23.03
N SER A 123 -20.88 -7.05 -22.35
CA SER A 123 -20.96 -7.13 -20.88
C SER A 123 -19.62 -6.78 -20.25
N VAL A 124 -19.68 -6.03 -19.13
CA VAL A 124 -18.50 -5.61 -18.38
C VAL A 124 -18.67 -6.01 -16.91
N LEU A 125 -17.63 -6.62 -16.34
CA LEU A 125 -17.52 -6.91 -14.91
C LEU A 125 -16.26 -6.23 -14.36
N CYS A 126 -16.42 -5.43 -13.31
CA CYS A 126 -15.31 -4.79 -12.63
C CYS A 126 -15.15 -5.39 -11.23
N VAL A 127 -13.93 -5.79 -10.89
CA VAL A 127 -13.59 -6.31 -9.56
C VAL A 127 -12.52 -5.42 -8.94
N ASN A 128 -12.89 -4.74 -7.85
CA ASN A 128 -12.04 -3.80 -7.14
C ASN A 128 -11.36 -4.49 -5.96
N HIS A 129 -10.09 -4.18 -5.76
CA HIS A 129 -9.29 -4.69 -4.66
C HIS A 129 -8.45 -3.56 -4.07
N GLU A 130 -8.19 -3.67 -2.77
CA GLU A 130 -7.33 -2.75 -2.03
C GLU A 130 -6.44 -3.55 -1.09
N GLN A 131 -5.15 -3.22 -1.09
CA GLN A 131 -4.17 -3.85 -0.23
C GLN A 131 -3.31 -2.78 0.46
N LEU A 132 -3.22 -2.90 1.78
CA LEU A 132 -2.29 -2.11 2.59
C LEU A 132 -0.89 -2.75 2.51
N VAL A 133 0.12 -1.95 2.19
CA VAL A 133 1.53 -2.38 2.25
C VAL A 133 1.97 -2.41 3.72
N PRO A 134 2.45 -3.54 4.25
CA PRO A 134 2.84 -3.64 5.65
C PRO A 134 3.94 -2.67 6.05
N LYS A 135 3.91 -2.28 7.32
CA LYS A 135 4.97 -1.50 7.97
C LYS A 135 6.10 -2.45 8.42
N GLY A 136 7.33 -1.95 8.45
CA GLY A 136 8.52 -2.69 8.88
C GLY A 136 9.14 -3.61 7.81
N VAL A 137 8.60 -3.64 6.59
CA VAL A 137 9.16 -4.42 5.46
C VAL A 137 9.65 -3.50 4.35
N GLU A 138 10.89 -3.63 3.90
CA GLU A 138 11.39 -2.83 2.77
C GLU A 138 10.89 -3.35 1.41
N GLY A 139 10.49 -4.62 1.36
CA GLY A 139 9.94 -5.29 0.18
C GLY A 139 8.59 -5.93 0.47
N ASP A 140 7.67 -5.87 -0.49
CA ASP A 140 6.41 -6.62 -0.47
C ASP A 140 6.04 -7.09 -1.89
N SER A 141 5.18 -8.09 -2.00
CA SER A 141 4.70 -8.61 -3.28
C SER A 141 3.18 -8.59 -3.35
N ILE A 142 2.64 -8.06 -4.44
CA ILE A 142 1.21 -8.08 -4.73
C ILE A 142 0.96 -8.99 -5.93
N ARG A 143 0.08 -9.97 -5.73
CA ARG A 143 -0.35 -10.87 -6.80
C ARG A 143 -1.76 -10.50 -7.25
N ILE A 144 -1.88 -10.18 -8.53
CA ILE A 144 -3.16 -9.90 -9.19
C ILE A 144 -3.52 -11.14 -10.00
N HIS A 145 -4.60 -11.80 -9.59
CA HIS A 145 -5.11 -13.00 -10.23
C HIS A 145 -6.25 -12.62 -11.16
N ILE A 146 -6.07 -12.88 -12.46
CA ILE A 146 -7.07 -12.66 -13.51
C ILE A 146 -7.87 -13.91 -13.77
#